data_AF-A0A355GFK2-F1
#
_entry.id   AF-A0A355GFK2-F1
#
_cell.length_a   1.000
_cell.length_b   1.000
_cell.length_c   1.000
_cell.angle_alpha   90.00
_cell.angle_beta   90.00
_cell.angle_gamma   90.00
#
_symmetry.space_group_name_H-M   'P 1'
#
loop_
_entity.id
_entity.type
_entity.pdbx_description
1 polymer ?
#
loop_
_entity_poly.entity_id
_entity_poly.type
_entity_poly.pdbx_seq_one_letter_code
_entity_poly.pdbx_strand_id
1 'polypeptide(L)'
;MIVEKSYSLLTLEGYLFHSSLTHGLTALRSAGVHDKGNLYTSFFHLSIGLERLMKVILVIDHMAKNSMQTPSNRTLRKHSHDLIALYRYLKSFSEPQPNPLSIIDSSEISLEILKYLADFANKSRYYNLNCLTEDQYSDEPLAKWNLIIEKIICLDVPARQIEKIELRSTEILKATQNISFVLGENLDGSQMTHQDSVLLPQYHYLAAKYAVLHVIELVKSLRDLLDFCVDNSHRTARSLKYDKCPVPYMAEFLNFCLLDRTTILRKKKWP
;
A
#
# COMPACT_ATOMS: atom_id res chain seq x y z
N MET A 1 8.97 -29.82 17.11
CA MET A 1 9.98 -28.73 17.04
C MET A 1 9.91 -27.91 15.74
N ILE A 2 9.99 -28.49 14.53
CA ILE A 2 9.93 -27.71 13.27
C ILE A 2 8.53 -27.07 13.03
N VAL A 3 7.45 -27.83 13.26
CA VAL A 3 6.06 -27.35 13.09
C VAL A 3 5.75 -26.14 13.98
N GLU A 4 6.10 -26.22 15.26
CA GLU A 4 5.86 -25.13 16.22
C GLU A 4 6.70 -23.89 15.90
N LYS A 5 7.92 -24.09 15.38
CA LYS A 5 8.78 -22.99 14.93
C LYS A 5 8.20 -22.28 13.72
N SER A 6 7.77 -23.01 12.69
CA SER A 6 7.14 -22.41 11.50
C SER A 6 5.86 -21.65 11.85
N TYR A 7 5.01 -22.24 12.70
CA TYR A 7 3.78 -21.59 13.15
C TYR A 7 4.07 -20.26 13.86
N SER A 8 5.05 -20.27 14.78
CA SER A 8 5.44 -19.08 15.54
C SER A 8 6.03 -18.00 14.65
N LEU A 9 6.90 -18.37 13.69
CA LEU A 9 7.51 -17.42 12.76
C LEU A 9 6.49 -16.81 11.80
N LEU A 10 5.56 -17.61 11.25
CA LEU A 10 4.48 -17.09 10.40
C LEU A 10 3.54 -16.17 11.19
N THR A 11 3.26 -16.51 12.45
CA THR A 11 2.47 -15.65 13.34
C THR A 11 3.14 -14.29 13.55
N LEU A 12 4.47 -14.27 13.79
CA LEU A 12 5.24 -13.03 13.91
C LEU A 12 5.24 -12.23 12.61
N GLU A 13 5.37 -12.88 11.45
CA GLU A 13 5.22 -12.22 10.16
C GLU A 13 3.81 -11.64 9.98
N GLY A 14 2.78 -12.33 10.47
CA GLY A 14 1.40 -11.85 10.60
C GLY A 14 1.31 -10.48 11.25
N TYR A 15 1.87 -10.36 12.46
CA TYR A 15 1.93 -9.09 13.18
C TYR A 15 2.75 -8.02 12.46
N LEU A 16 3.86 -8.39 11.81
CA LEU A 16 4.75 -7.44 11.13
C LEU A 16 4.09 -6.82 9.90
N PHE A 17 3.51 -7.62 9.01
CA PHE A 17 2.81 -7.04 7.85
C PHE A 17 1.54 -6.32 8.26
N HIS A 18 0.81 -6.82 9.27
CA HIS A 18 -0.40 -6.15 9.78
C HIS A 18 -0.07 -4.75 10.26
N SER A 19 0.86 -4.63 11.21
CA SER A 19 1.28 -3.36 11.77
C SER A 19 1.83 -2.42 10.69
N SER A 20 2.67 -2.93 9.78
CA SER A 20 3.20 -2.10 8.68
C SER A 20 2.08 -1.56 7.78
N LEU A 21 1.13 -2.40 7.38
CA LEU A 21 0.02 -1.97 6.54
C LEU A 21 -0.87 -0.94 7.25
N THR A 22 -1.26 -1.17 8.50
CA THR A 22 -2.20 -0.28 9.18
C THR A 22 -1.59 1.05 9.59
N HIS A 23 -0.31 1.08 10.00
CA HIS A 23 0.42 2.34 10.20
C HIS A 23 0.56 3.11 8.88
N GLY A 24 0.89 2.40 7.79
CA GLY A 24 0.99 2.99 6.45
C GLY A 24 -0.32 3.60 5.98
N LEU A 25 -1.44 2.89 6.12
CA LEU A 25 -2.79 3.37 5.77
C LEU A 25 -3.21 4.56 6.64
N THR A 26 -2.87 4.57 7.92
CA THR A 26 -3.17 5.69 8.83
C THR A 26 -2.39 6.94 8.45
N ALA A 27 -1.09 6.80 8.21
CA ALA A 27 -0.25 7.91 7.76
C ALA A 27 -0.74 8.45 6.41
N LEU A 28 -1.03 7.57 5.44
CA LEU A 28 -1.56 7.96 4.12
C LEU A 28 -2.85 8.77 4.24
N ARG A 29 -3.72 8.39 5.19
CA ARG A 29 -5.02 9.02 5.37
C ARG A 29 -4.95 10.47 5.88
N SER A 30 -3.88 10.83 6.59
CA SER A 30 -3.64 12.19 7.10
C SER A 30 -2.61 12.98 6.28
N ALA A 31 -1.87 12.33 5.39
CA ALA A 31 -0.79 12.94 4.63
C ALA A 31 -1.31 13.93 3.57
N GLY A 32 -0.46 14.91 3.23
CA GLY A 32 -0.77 15.92 2.23
C GLY A 32 0.39 16.88 2.01
N VAL A 33 0.16 17.96 1.26
CA VAL A 33 1.21 18.95 0.94
C VAL A 33 1.81 19.60 2.19
N HIS A 34 1.01 19.74 3.24
CA HIS A 34 1.42 20.31 4.53
C HIS A 34 2.12 19.29 5.45
N ASP A 35 2.12 18.01 5.10
CA ASP A 35 2.68 16.93 5.90
C ASP A 35 3.36 15.88 5.00
N LYS A 36 4.47 16.31 4.39
CA LYS A 36 5.34 15.46 3.57
C LYS A 36 5.93 14.31 4.40
N GLY A 37 6.09 14.49 5.71
CA GLY A 37 6.57 13.46 6.64
C GLY A 37 5.66 12.23 6.64
N ASN A 38 4.35 12.44 6.82
CA ASN A 38 3.39 11.33 6.76
C ASN A 38 3.27 10.70 5.37
N LEU A 39 3.56 11.42 4.27
CA LEU A 39 3.67 10.80 2.95
C LEU A 39 4.80 9.76 2.94
N TYR A 40 6.03 10.15 3.31
CA TYR A 40 7.16 9.22 3.36
C TYR A 40 6.92 8.06 4.35
N THR A 41 6.40 8.35 5.54
CA THR A 41 6.02 7.31 6.51
C THR A 41 5.05 6.31 5.88
N SER A 42 4.03 6.79 5.18
CA SER A 42 3.09 5.90 4.50
C SER A 42 3.77 5.04 3.44
N PHE A 43 4.66 5.60 2.62
CA PHE A 43 5.34 4.87 1.56
C PHE A 43 6.26 3.79 2.12
N PHE A 44 7.04 4.10 3.16
CA PHE A 44 7.91 3.12 3.82
C PHE A 44 7.09 1.94 4.37
N HIS A 45 6.06 2.25 5.16
CA HIS A 45 5.26 1.25 5.83
C HIS A 45 4.45 0.38 4.86
N LEU A 46 3.83 0.99 3.84
CA LEU A 46 3.06 0.25 2.83
C LEU A 46 3.97 -0.62 1.95
N SER A 47 5.10 -0.11 1.47
CA SER A 47 6.03 -0.92 0.66
C SER A 47 6.53 -2.15 1.45
N ILE A 48 6.92 -1.97 2.72
CA ILE A 48 7.38 -3.06 3.59
C ILE A 48 6.25 -4.06 3.88
N GLY A 49 5.06 -3.55 4.23
CA GLY A 49 3.90 -4.38 4.56
C GLY A 49 3.45 -5.25 3.38
N LEU A 50 3.34 -4.67 2.19
CA LEU A 50 2.96 -5.38 0.97
C LEU A 50 4.02 -6.43 0.57
N GLU A 51 5.32 -6.08 0.64
CA GLU A 51 6.39 -7.03 0.34
C GLU A 51 6.34 -8.25 1.28
N ARG A 52 6.20 -8.01 2.59
CA ARG A 52 6.11 -9.09 3.60
C ARG A 52 4.88 -9.97 3.38
N LEU A 53 3.71 -9.36 3.17
CA LEU A 53 2.48 -10.10 2.87
C LEU A 53 2.63 -10.99 1.64
N MET A 54 3.15 -10.45 0.53
CA MET A 54 3.35 -11.24 -0.71
C MET A 54 4.36 -12.37 -0.52
N LYS A 55 5.43 -12.15 0.25
CA LYS A 55 6.41 -13.21 0.57
C LYS A 55 5.82 -14.29 1.45
N VAL A 56 4.97 -13.94 2.41
CA VAL A 56 4.24 -14.91 3.23
C VAL A 56 3.35 -15.80 2.37
N ILE A 57 2.59 -15.22 1.42
CA ILE A 57 1.76 -15.98 0.48
C ILE A 57 2.63 -16.98 -0.29
N LEU A 58 3.77 -16.53 -0.84
CA LEU A 58 4.72 -17.39 -1.55
C LEU A 58 5.27 -18.52 -0.68
N VAL A 59 5.62 -18.24 0.58
CA VAL A 59 6.12 -19.25 1.52
C VAL A 59 5.06 -20.32 1.78
N ILE A 60 3.81 -19.92 2.03
CA ILE A 60 2.72 -20.84 2.35
C ILE A 60 2.36 -21.69 1.13
N ASP A 61 2.28 -21.09 -0.06
CA ASP A 61 2.05 -21.82 -1.31
C ASP A 61 3.17 -22.86 -1.56
N HIS A 62 4.43 -22.46 -1.37
CA HIS A 62 5.56 -23.39 -1.48
C HIS A 62 5.45 -24.54 -0.49
N MET A 63 5.11 -24.26 0.78
CA MET A 63 4.92 -25.30 1.79
C MET A 63 3.81 -26.28 1.38
N ALA A 64 2.67 -25.79 0.88
CA ALA A 64 1.57 -26.63 0.43
C ALA A 64 1.96 -27.56 -0.73
N LYS A 65 2.84 -27.09 -1.63
CA LYS A 65 3.32 -27.85 -2.81
C LYS A 65 4.50 -28.79 -2.53
N ASN A 66 5.23 -28.58 -1.43
CA ASN A 66 6.49 -29.28 -1.14
C ASN A 66 6.42 -30.01 0.21
N SER A 67 5.31 -30.70 0.48
CA SER A 67 5.13 -31.53 1.69
C SER A 67 5.42 -30.80 3.00
N MET A 68 4.96 -29.54 3.09
CA MET A 68 5.12 -28.63 4.24
C MET A 68 6.56 -28.18 4.51
N GLN A 69 7.49 -28.36 3.56
CA GLN A 69 8.85 -27.84 3.66
C GLN A 69 8.89 -26.34 3.30
N THR A 70 9.59 -25.57 4.14
CA THR A 70 9.82 -24.14 3.90
C THR A 70 10.75 -23.93 2.69
N PRO A 71 10.55 -22.87 1.89
CA PRO A 71 11.45 -22.56 0.79
C PRO A 71 12.86 -22.26 1.28
N SER A 72 13.85 -22.53 0.43
CA SER A 72 15.23 -22.11 0.70
C SER A 72 15.36 -20.58 0.66
N ASN A 73 16.35 -20.03 1.39
CA ASN A 73 16.69 -18.61 1.27
C ASN A 73 17.00 -18.19 -0.17
N ARG A 74 17.58 -19.09 -0.98
CA ARG A 74 17.83 -18.84 -2.40
C ARG A 74 16.53 -18.65 -3.18
N THR A 75 15.50 -19.44 -2.88
CA THR A 75 14.16 -19.33 -3.48
C THR A 75 13.52 -17.98 -3.14
N LEU A 76 13.59 -17.55 -1.87
CA LEU A 76 13.04 -16.26 -1.45
C LEU A 76 13.81 -15.06 -2.03
N ARG A 77 15.14 -15.18 -2.15
CA ARG A 77 16.00 -14.11 -2.70
C ARG A 77 15.83 -13.91 -4.21
N LYS A 78 15.38 -14.91 -4.97
CA LYS A 78 15.02 -14.71 -6.39
C LYS A 78 13.94 -13.65 -6.60
N HIS A 79 13.16 -13.36 -5.56
CA HIS A 79 12.12 -12.34 -5.56
C HIS A 79 12.42 -11.22 -4.55
N SER A 80 13.67 -11.03 -4.13
CA SER A 80 14.02 -9.94 -3.19
C SER A 80 14.05 -8.59 -3.91
N HIS A 81 13.36 -7.60 -3.33
CA HIS A 81 13.39 -6.19 -3.71
C HIS A 81 12.67 -5.81 -5.01
N ASP A 82 11.70 -6.61 -5.44
CA ASP A 82 10.82 -6.17 -6.51
C ASP A 82 9.38 -6.55 -6.18
N LEU A 83 8.66 -5.58 -5.61
CA LEU A 83 7.24 -5.71 -5.28
C LEU A 83 6.42 -6.06 -6.53
N ILE A 84 6.80 -5.55 -7.71
CA ILE A 84 6.08 -5.82 -8.96
C ILE A 84 6.38 -7.23 -9.46
N ALA A 85 7.62 -7.70 -9.36
CA ALA A 85 7.94 -9.09 -9.69
C ALA A 85 7.22 -10.08 -8.76
N LEU A 86 7.16 -9.78 -7.45
CA LEU A 86 6.38 -10.56 -6.48
C LEU A 86 4.90 -10.60 -6.86
N TYR A 87 4.30 -9.44 -7.12
CA TYR A 87 2.89 -9.34 -7.51
C TYR A 87 2.60 -10.12 -8.79
N ARG A 88 3.43 -9.98 -9.83
CA ARG A 88 3.27 -10.72 -11.09
C ARG A 88 3.39 -12.23 -10.88
N TYR A 89 4.32 -12.66 -10.04
CA TYR A 89 4.48 -14.07 -9.70
C TYR A 89 3.22 -14.63 -9.01
N LEU A 90 2.67 -13.92 -8.02
CA LEU A 90 1.42 -14.32 -7.36
C LEU A 90 0.23 -14.31 -8.32
N LYS A 91 0.15 -13.31 -9.22
CA LYS A 91 -0.89 -13.23 -10.26
C LYS A 91 -0.78 -14.36 -11.29
N SER A 92 0.40 -14.94 -11.46
CA SER A 92 0.64 -16.10 -12.33
C SER A 92 0.27 -17.45 -11.72
N PHE A 93 -0.18 -17.49 -10.46
CA PHE A 93 -0.64 -18.73 -9.86
C PHE A 93 -1.79 -19.30 -10.67
N SER A 94 -1.67 -20.59 -11.00
CA SER A 94 -2.69 -21.32 -11.75
C SER A 94 -3.94 -21.60 -10.92
N GLU A 95 -3.89 -21.43 -9.60
CA GLU A 95 -5.00 -21.61 -8.68
C GLU A 95 -4.93 -20.54 -7.57
N PRO A 96 -6.07 -20.02 -7.07
CA PRO A 96 -7.43 -20.40 -7.46
C PRO A 96 -7.81 -19.81 -8.83
N GLN A 97 -8.84 -20.37 -9.47
CA GLN A 97 -9.43 -19.85 -10.71
C GLN A 97 -10.84 -19.26 -10.46
N PRO A 98 -11.07 -17.95 -10.75
CA PRO A 98 -10.09 -16.97 -11.18
C PRO A 98 -9.14 -16.58 -10.03
N ASN A 99 -7.90 -16.19 -10.38
CA ASN A 99 -6.94 -15.70 -9.39
C ASN A 99 -7.48 -14.38 -8.78
N PRO A 100 -7.53 -14.20 -7.45
CA PRO A 100 -8.07 -12.98 -6.84
C PRO A 100 -7.38 -11.69 -7.29
N LEU A 101 -6.12 -11.78 -7.74
CA LEU A 101 -5.36 -10.66 -8.30
C LEU A 101 -5.68 -10.36 -9.78
N SER A 102 -6.48 -11.21 -10.43
CA SER A 102 -6.93 -10.97 -11.81
C SER A 102 -7.98 -9.88 -11.90
N ILE A 103 -8.69 -9.58 -10.80
CA ILE A 103 -9.69 -8.51 -10.75
C ILE A 103 -9.06 -7.12 -10.91
N ILE A 104 -7.80 -6.98 -10.46
CA ILE A 104 -7.05 -5.71 -10.55
C ILE A 104 -6.47 -5.60 -11.95
N ASP A 105 -7.07 -4.73 -12.76
CA ASP A 105 -6.56 -4.42 -14.09
C ASP A 105 -5.27 -3.58 -14.03
N SER A 106 -4.47 -3.71 -15.08
CA SER A 106 -3.26 -2.95 -15.35
C SER A 106 -3.44 -1.43 -15.34
N SER A 107 -4.66 -0.96 -15.59
CA SER A 107 -5.04 0.45 -15.67
C SER A 107 -5.58 1.04 -14.35
N GLU A 108 -5.79 0.18 -13.34
CA GLU A 108 -6.32 0.60 -12.05
C GLU A 108 -5.30 1.38 -11.23
N ILE A 109 -5.81 2.39 -10.52
CA ILE A 109 -5.02 3.22 -9.59
C ILE A 109 -4.34 2.33 -8.54
N SER A 110 -4.99 1.25 -8.10
CA SER A 110 -4.41 0.24 -7.20
C SER A 110 -3.06 -0.31 -7.68
N LEU A 111 -2.92 -0.62 -8.98
CA LEU A 111 -1.65 -1.11 -9.53
C LEU A 111 -0.64 0.02 -9.72
N GLU A 112 -1.09 1.24 -10.06
CA GLU A 112 -0.21 2.41 -10.13
C GLU A 112 0.40 2.75 -8.78
N ILE A 113 -0.38 2.70 -7.70
CA ILE A 113 0.11 2.84 -6.33
C ILE A 113 1.14 1.75 -6.03
N LEU A 114 0.89 0.48 -6.39
CA LEU A 114 1.86 -0.59 -6.18
C LEU A 114 3.17 -0.36 -6.94
N LYS A 115 3.10 0.09 -8.20
CA LYS A 115 4.28 0.43 -9.02
C LYS A 115 5.07 1.58 -8.40
N TYR A 116 4.37 2.62 -7.94
CA TYR A 116 4.97 3.73 -7.22
C TYR A 116 5.71 3.27 -5.96
N LEU A 117 5.06 2.46 -5.12
CA LEU A 117 5.64 1.92 -3.89
C LEU A 117 6.86 1.03 -4.15
N ALA A 118 6.85 0.29 -5.27
CA ALA A 118 7.98 -0.52 -5.72
C ALA A 118 9.18 0.37 -6.13
N ASP A 119 8.94 1.37 -6.97
CA ASP A 119 9.96 2.34 -7.40
C ASP A 119 10.55 3.10 -6.20
N PHE A 120 9.68 3.56 -5.29
CA PHE A 120 10.07 4.26 -4.08
C PHE A 120 10.98 3.39 -3.19
N ALA A 121 10.60 2.13 -2.96
CA ALA A 121 11.35 1.22 -2.11
C ALA A 121 12.76 0.94 -2.63
N ASN A 122 12.94 0.94 -3.96
CA ASN A 122 14.18 0.56 -4.64
C ASN A 122 15.11 1.73 -4.96
N LYS A 123 14.55 2.88 -5.36
CA LYS A 123 15.34 3.97 -5.95
C LYS A 123 15.24 5.25 -5.13
N SER A 124 14.03 5.62 -4.71
CA SER A 124 13.77 6.97 -4.19
C SER A 124 13.70 7.07 -2.66
N ARG A 125 13.92 5.97 -1.92
CA ARG A 125 13.92 5.95 -0.44
C ARG A 125 14.89 6.97 0.17
N TYR A 126 16.06 7.15 -0.44
CA TYR A 126 17.09 8.10 0.00
C TYR A 126 17.23 9.28 -0.96
N TYR A 127 16.20 9.57 -1.76
CA TYR A 127 16.23 10.63 -2.78
C TYR A 127 16.81 11.95 -2.23
N ASN A 128 16.26 12.44 -1.10
CA ASN A 128 16.72 13.68 -0.50
C ASN A 128 18.20 13.64 -0.08
N LEU A 129 18.69 12.51 0.43
CA LEU A 129 20.10 12.35 0.81
C LEU A 129 20.99 12.32 -0.44
N ASN A 130 20.58 11.59 -1.49
CA ASN A 130 21.33 11.53 -2.75
C ASN A 130 21.42 12.90 -3.41
N CYS A 131 20.33 13.68 -3.40
CA CYS A 131 20.34 15.06 -3.91
C CYS A 131 21.31 15.96 -3.14
N LEU A 132 21.43 15.77 -1.81
CA LEU A 132 22.39 16.51 -0.99
C LEU A 132 23.85 16.10 -1.24
N THR A 133 24.09 14.88 -1.73
CA THR A 133 25.44 14.35 -1.99
C THR A 133 25.82 14.34 -3.47
N GLU A 134 25.02 14.95 -4.35
CA GLU A 134 25.22 15.00 -5.81
C GLU A 134 25.33 13.62 -6.50
N ASP A 135 24.88 12.55 -5.84
CA ASP A 135 24.85 11.20 -6.41
C ASP A 135 23.65 11.03 -7.36
N GLN A 136 23.71 10.04 -8.26
CA GLN A 136 22.75 9.83 -9.35
C GLN A 136 21.28 10.08 -8.97
N TYR A 137 20.64 10.91 -9.79
CA TYR A 137 19.23 11.29 -9.67
C TYR A 137 18.31 10.10 -9.94
N SER A 138 17.45 9.78 -8.97
CA SER A 138 16.21 9.04 -9.21
C SER A 138 15.07 10.04 -9.35
N ASP A 139 13.93 9.67 -9.94
CA ASP A 139 12.80 10.59 -10.03
C ASP A 139 12.28 11.00 -8.64
N GLU A 140 11.87 12.27 -8.50
CA GLU A 140 11.36 12.82 -7.26
C GLU A 140 10.08 12.09 -6.80
N PRO A 141 10.09 11.46 -5.61
CA PRO A 141 9.00 10.59 -5.18
C PRO A 141 7.70 11.36 -4.88
N LEU A 142 7.80 12.62 -4.43
CA LEU A 142 6.62 13.43 -4.12
C LEU A 142 5.94 13.94 -5.40
N ALA A 143 6.71 14.33 -6.43
CA ALA A 143 6.18 14.70 -7.73
C ALA A 143 5.42 13.53 -8.39
N LYS A 144 6.01 12.33 -8.37
CA LYS A 144 5.33 11.10 -8.86
C LYS A 144 4.05 10.79 -8.11
N TRP A 145 4.05 10.98 -6.79
CA TRP A 145 2.84 10.78 -5.97
C TRP A 145 1.76 11.81 -6.31
N ASN A 146 2.14 13.06 -6.60
CA ASN A 146 1.21 14.11 -6.99
C ASN A 146 0.40 13.72 -8.23
N LEU A 147 1.02 13.10 -9.23
CA LEU A 147 0.32 12.61 -10.43
C LEU A 147 -0.76 11.57 -10.10
N ILE A 148 -0.51 10.69 -9.12
CA ILE A 148 -1.50 9.70 -8.67
C ILE A 148 -2.65 10.40 -7.95
N ILE A 149 -2.36 11.40 -7.11
CA ILE A 149 -3.37 12.19 -6.42
C ILE A 149 -4.26 12.94 -7.40
N GLU A 150 -3.68 13.60 -8.41
CA GLU A 150 -4.43 14.29 -9.46
C GLU A 150 -5.36 13.32 -10.21
N LYS A 151 -4.85 12.12 -10.55
CA LYS A 151 -5.65 11.07 -11.18
C LYS A 151 -6.83 10.62 -10.30
N ILE A 152 -6.59 10.42 -9.00
CA ILE A 152 -7.63 10.08 -8.02
C ILE A 152 -8.68 11.19 -7.93
N ILE A 153 -8.27 12.45 -7.89
CA ILE A 153 -9.20 13.59 -7.87
C ILE A 153 -10.09 13.57 -9.10
N CYS A 154 -9.49 13.37 -10.27
CA CYS A 154 -10.21 13.34 -11.54
C CYS A 154 -11.21 12.18 -11.65
N LEU A 155 -10.82 10.97 -11.20
CA LEU A 155 -11.60 9.75 -11.44
C LEU A 155 -12.54 9.36 -10.30
N ASP A 156 -12.16 9.59 -9.05
CA ASP A 156 -12.87 9.06 -7.88
C ASP A 156 -13.65 10.11 -7.08
N VAL A 157 -13.21 11.37 -7.11
CA VAL A 157 -13.82 12.43 -6.31
C VAL A 157 -15.05 12.97 -7.06
N PRO A 158 -16.25 12.96 -6.45
CA PRO A 158 -17.43 13.52 -7.10
C PRO A 158 -17.27 15.02 -7.36
N ALA A 159 -17.64 15.48 -8.56
CA ALA A 159 -17.56 16.90 -8.98
C ALA A 159 -18.16 17.86 -7.94
N ARG A 160 -19.31 17.51 -7.35
CA ARG A 160 -19.96 18.29 -6.29
C ARG A 160 -19.08 18.54 -5.05
N GLN A 161 -18.17 17.62 -4.71
CA GLN A 161 -17.22 17.83 -3.61
C GLN A 161 -16.11 18.81 -4.02
N ILE A 162 -15.67 18.77 -5.28
CA ILE A 162 -14.67 19.68 -5.85
C ILE A 162 -15.23 21.10 -5.91
N GLU A 163 -16.40 21.29 -6.53
CA GLU A 163 -17.08 22.59 -6.63
C GLU A 163 -17.28 23.25 -5.26
N LYS A 164 -17.64 22.46 -4.24
CA LYS A 164 -17.81 22.95 -2.87
C LYS A 164 -16.50 23.45 -2.26
N ILE A 165 -15.37 22.80 -2.55
CA ILE A 165 -14.05 23.23 -2.10
C ILE A 165 -13.65 24.50 -2.84
N GLU A 166 -13.82 24.56 -4.16
CA GLU A 166 -13.45 25.72 -4.97
C GLU A 166 -14.22 26.98 -4.57
N LEU A 167 -15.52 26.86 -4.34
CA LEU A 167 -16.37 27.97 -3.91
C LEU A 167 -15.90 28.53 -2.56
N ARG A 168 -15.68 27.66 -1.56
CA ARG A 168 -15.17 28.06 -0.24
C ARG A 168 -13.77 28.65 -0.31
N SER A 169 -12.91 28.07 -1.14
CA SER A 169 -11.54 28.54 -1.28
C SER A 169 -11.50 29.92 -1.92
N THR A 170 -12.36 30.19 -2.89
CA THR A 170 -12.52 31.52 -3.49
C THR A 170 -12.87 32.59 -2.46
N GLU A 171 -13.75 32.28 -1.50
CA GLU A 171 -14.11 33.20 -0.40
C GLU A 171 -12.91 33.48 0.52
N ILE A 172 -12.16 32.44 0.89
CA ILE A 172 -10.96 32.56 1.72
C ILE A 172 -9.89 33.40 1.01
N LEU A 173 -9.62 33.11 -0.27
CA LEU A 173 -8.61 33.81 -1.07
C LEU A 173 -8.93 35.30 -1.17
N LYS A 174 -10.18 35.66 -1.47
CA LYS A 174 -10.62 37.07 -1.50
C LYS A 174 -10.38 37.79 -0.17
N ALA A 175 -10.58 37.12 0.95
CA ALA A 175 -10.40 37.71 2.28
C ALA A 175 -8.92 37.84 2.70
N THR A 176 -8.02 37.04 2.13
CA THR A 176 -6.64 36.88 2.66
C THR A 176 -5.53 37.28 1.69
N GLN A 177 -5.80 37.39 0.38
CA GLN A 177 -4.79 37.63 -0.67
C GLN A 177 -3.92 38.89 -0.47
N ASN A 178 -4.45 39.93 0.18
CA ASN A 178 -3.76 41.22 0.36
C ASN A 178 -3.09 41.37 1.73
N ILE A 179 -3.27 40.39 2.63
CA ILE A 179 -2.83 40.47 4.04
C ILE A 179 -1.95 39.30 4.45
N SER A 180 -1.64 38.39 3.52
CA SER A 180 -0.82 37.22 3.77
C SER A 180 0.10 36.93 2.60
N PHE A 181 1.23 36.30 2.89
CA PHE A 181 2.14 35.73 1.90
C PHE A 181 2.34 34.25 2.23
N VAL A 182 2.68 33.46 1.21
CA VAL A 182 2.91 32.02 1.35
C VAL A 182 4.38 31.74 1.18
N LEU A 183 4.94 30.98 2.13
CA LEU A 183 6.26 30.39 2.02
C LEU A 183 6.09 28.88 2.16
N GLY A 184 6.28 28.15 1.06
CA GLY A 184 6.09 26.72 1.03
C GLY A 184 6.27 26.18 -0.38
N GLU A 185 6.48 24.88 -0.47
CA GLU A 185 6.69 24.18 -1.73
C GLU A 185 5.63 23.10 -1.91
N ASN A 186 5.17 22.97 -3.15
CA ASN A 186 4.32 21.88 -3.61
C ASN A 186 5.05 20.52 -3.48
N LEU A 187 4.35 19.45 -3.86
CA LEU A 187 4.94 18.11 -3.86
C LEU A 187 5.98 17.90 -4.97
N ASP A 188 6.00 18.74 -5.99
CA ASP A 188 6.98 18.74 -7.08
C ASP A 188 8.13 19.75 -6.88
N GLY A 189 8.25 20.30 -5.66
CA GLY A 189 9.27 21.30 -5.32
C GLY A 189 8.98 22.71 -5.86
N SER A 190 7.92 22.92 -6.63
CA SER A 190 7.55 24.26 -7.10
C SER A 190 7.06 25.15 -5.94
N GLN A 191 7.27 26.46 -6.05
CA GLN A 191 6.81 27.42 -5.05
C GLN A 191 5.28 27.46 -5.00
N MET A 192 4.71 27.37 -3.80
CA MET A 192 3.26 27.43 -3.61
C MET A 192 2.74 28.85 -3.86
N THR A 193 1.70 28.96 -4.68
CA THR A 193 0.92 30.20 -4.75
C THR A 193 0.01 30.35 -3.54
N HIS A 194 -0.54 31.56 -3.36
CA HIS A 194 -1.58 31.80 -2.35
C HIS A 194 -2.79 30.89 -2.56
N GLN A 195 -3.17 30.68 -3.82
CA GLN A 195 -4.23 29.74 -4.21
C GLN A 195 -3.92 28.29 -3.82
N ASP A 196 -2.70 27.81 -4.08
CA ASP A 196 -2.28 26.44 -3.74
C ASP A 196 -2.36 26.19 -2.24
N SER A 197 -1.96 27.17 -1.43
CA SER A 197 -1.96 27.08 0.03
C SER A 197 -3.34 26.82 0.62
N VAL A 198 -4.40 27.25 -0.07
CA VAL A 198 -5.78 27.05 0.35
C VAL A 198 -6.37 25.77 -0.28
N LEU A 199 -6.12 25.52 -1.56
CA LEU A 199 -6.76 24.43 -2.31
C LEU A 199 -6.11 23.06 -2.05
N LEU A 200 -4.78 22.96 -2.17
CA LEU A 200 -4.10 21.67 -2.17
C LEU A 200 -4.30 20.85 -0.89
N PRO A 201 -4.27 21.43 0.32
CA PRO A 201 -4.58 20.66 1.53
C PRO A 201 -5.97 20.01 1.50
N GLN A 202 -6.97 20.69 0.92
CA GLN A 202 -8.34 20.19 0.83
C GLN A 202 -8.46 19.09 -0.22
N TYR A 203 -7.81 19.27 -1.37
CA TYR A 203 -7.72 18.26 -2.43
C TYR A 203 -7.01 17.00 -1.96
N HIS A 204 -5.87 17.13 -1.29
CA HIS A 204 -5.12 15.99 -0.78
C HIS A 204 -5.92 15.27 0.31
N TYR A 205 -6.61 16.00 1.19
CA TYR A 205 -7.50 15.39 2.18
C TYR A 205 -8.66 14.59 1.56
N LEU A 206 -9.23 15.07 0.44
CA LEU A 206 -10.26 14.32 -0.30
C LEU A 206 -9.69 13.12 -1.03
N ALA A 207 -8.54 13.26 -1.71
CA ALA A 207 -7.91 12.20 -2.46
C ALA A 207 -7.41 11.07 -1.54
N ALA A 208 -6.87 11.40 -0.36
CA ALA A 208 -6.26 10.45 0.57
C ALA A 208 -7.21 9.30 0.98
N LYS A 209 -8.51 9.56 1.18
CA LYS A 209 -9.48 8.49 1.48
C LYS A 209 -9.68 7.52 0.31
N TYR A 210 -9.58 8.00 -0.92
CA TYR A 210 -9.65 7.15 -2.12
C TYR A 210 -8.33 6.44 -2.38
N ALA A 211 -7.19 7.07 -2.14
CA ALA A 211 -5.88 6.40 -2.17
C ALA A 211 -5.84 5.20 -1.20
N VAL A 212 -6.32 5.41 0.04
CA VAL A 212 -6.47 4.35 1.05
C VAL A 212 -7.38 3.21 0.57
N LEU A 213 -8.49 3.56 -0.08
CA LEU A 213 -9.43 2.59 -0.64
C LEU A 213 -8.77 1.71 -1.71
N HIS A 214 -8.04 2.29 -2.66
CA HIS A 214 -7.31 1.54 -3.69
C HIS A 214 -6.25 0.60 -3.08
N VAL A 215 -5.53 1.05 -2.05
CA VAL A 215 -4.60 0.18 -1.31
C VAL A 215 -5.34 -0.97 -0.61
N ILE A 216 -6.52 -0.72 -0.04
CA ILE A 216 -7.32 -1.76 0.61
C ILE A 216 -7.88 -2.76 -0.40
N GLU A 217 -8.30 -2.33 -1.58
CA GLU A 217 -8.74 -3.21 -2.65
C GLU A 217 -7.61 -4.16 -3.06
N LEU A 218 -6.37 -3.64 -3.20
CA LEU A 218 -5.19 -4.47 -3.41
C LEU A 218 -4.94 -5.46 -2.26
N VAL A 219 -4.98 -4.99 -1.00
CA VAL A 219 -4.77 -5.84 0.19
C VAL A 219 -5.87 -6.90 0.31
N LYS A 220 -7.11 -6.60 -0.09
CA LYS A 220 -8.22 -7.55 -0.09
C LYS A 220 -7.97 -8.68 -1.09
N SER A 221 -7.58 -8.37 -2.33
CA SER A 221 -7.25 -9.42 -3.30
C SER A 221 -6.06 -10.27 -2.84
N LEU A 222 -5.05 -9.67 -2.19
CA LEU A 222 -3.95 -10.42 -1.57
C LEU A 222 -4.40 -11.28 -0.39
N ARG A 223 -5.34 -10.80 0.44
CA ARG A 223 -5.95 -11.57 1.54
C ARG A 223 -6.67 -12.79 1.00
N ASP A 224 -7.46 -12.64 -0.06
CA ASP A 224 -8.24 -13.75 -0.62
C ASP A 224 -7.32 -14.83 -1.20
N LEU A 225 -6.20 -14.43 -1.83
CA LEU A 225 -5.16 -15.36 -2.27
C LEU A 225 -4.44 -16.02 -1.09
N LEU A 226 -4.13 -15.27 -0.03
CA LEU A 226 -3.52 -15.79 1.19
C LEU A 226 -4.41 -16.86 1.84
N ASP A 227 -5.70 -16.59 1.97
CA ASP A 227 -6.69 -17.50 2.57
C ASP A 227 -6.74 -18.83 1.80
N PHE A 228 -6.77 -18.75 0.46
CA PHE A 228 -6.66 -19.94 -0.38
C PHE A 228 -5.37 -20.74 -0.17
N CYS A 229 -4.22 -20.07 -0.10
CA CYS A 229 -2.93 -20.73 0.15
C CYS A 229 -2.91 -21.39 1.54
N VAL A 230 -3.47 -20.74 2.56
CA VAL A 230 -3.60 -21.29 3.92
C VAL A 230 -4.48 -22.53 3.90
N ASP A 231 -5.66 -22.47 3.28
CA ASP A 231 -6.57 -23.61 3.15
C ASP A 231 -5.91 -24.81 2.47
N ASN A 232 -5.18 -24.59 1.39
CA ASN A 232 -4.42 -25.65 0.71
C ASN A 232 -3.33 -26.23 1.60
N SER A 233 -2.59 -25.38 2.31
CA SER A 233 -1.56 -25.83 3.25
C SER A 233 -2.15 -26.69 4.38
N HIS A 234 -3.36 -26.35 4.85
CA HIS A 234 -4.08 -27.11 5.86
C HIS A 234 -4.55 -28.46 5.32
N ARG A 235 -5.07 -28.51 4.08
CA ARG A 235 -5.43 -29.77 3.40
C ARG A 235 -4.21 -30.68 3.22
N THR A 236 -3.08 -30.14 2.76
CA THR A 236 -1.82 -30.89 2.62
C THR A 236 -1.30 -31.41 3.97
N ALA A 237 -1.33 -30.58 5.02
CA ALA A 237 -0.90 -31.02 6.35
C ALA A 237 -1.76 -32.19 6.87
N ARG A 238 -3.09 -32.14 6.65
CA ARG A 238 -4.02 -33.24 7.02
C ARG A 238 -3.76 -34.51 6.20
N SER A 239 -3.53 -34.40 4.89
CA SER A 239 -3.25 -35.58 4.04
C SER A 239 -1.94 -36.27 4.43
N LEU A 240 -0.95 -35.49 4.89
CA LEU A 240 0.32 -35.99 5.43
C LEU A 240 0.24 -36.41 6.91
N LYS A 241 -0.96 -36.40 7.53
CA LYS A 241 -1.20 -36.81 8.93
C LYS A 241 -0.38 -36.03 9.96
N TYR A 242 -0.19 -34.73 9.76
CA TYR A 242 0.38 -33.86 10.78
C TYR A 242 -0.63 -33.67 11.93
N ASP A 243 -0.20 -33.89 13.18
CA ASP A 243 -1.04 -33.65 14.38
C ASP A 243 -1.38 -32.16 14.59
N LYS A 244 -0.49 -31.26 14.13
CA LYS A 244 -0.66 -29.81 14.18
C LYS A 244 -0.26 -29.20 12.83
N CYS A 245 -1.07 -28.27 12.31
CA CYS A 245 -0.70 -27.55 11.10
C CYS A 245 0.40 -26.51 11.40
N PRO A 246 1.49 -26.45 10.61
CA PRO A 246 2.55 -25.47 10.80
C PRO A 246 2.18 -24.04 10.33
N VAL A 247 1.00 -23.84 9.74
CA VAL A 247 0.55 -22.56 9.19
C VAL A 247 -0.67 -22.07 9.98
N PRO A 248 -0.61 -20.89 10.64
CA PRO A 248 -1.78 -20.30 11.31
C PRO A 248 -2.83 -19.79 10.32
N TYR A 249 -4.01 -19.41 10.81
CA TYR A 249 -5.05 -18.73 10.02
C TYR A 249 -4.64 -17.29 9.71
N MET A 250 -3.81 -17.11 8.68
CA MET A 250 -3.16 -15.83 8.39
C MET A 250 -4.12 -14.72 7.90
N ALA A 251 -5.29 -15.07 7.38
CA ALA A 251 -6.25 -14.09 6.88
C ALA A 251 -6.87 -13.23 8.00
N GLU A 252 -6.82 -13.66 9.27
CA GLU A 252 -7.33 -12.93 10.43
C GLU A 252 -6.58 -11.62 10.67
N PHE A 253 -5.28 -11.57 10.35
CA PHE A 253 -4.46 -10.37 10.42
C PHE A 253 -4.90 -9.29 9.42
N LEU A 254 -5.77 -9.61 8.46
CA LEU A 254 -6.21 -8.69 7.42
C LEU A 254 -7.71 -8.39 7.49
N ASN A 255 -8.41 -8.72 8.58
CA ASN A 255 -9.86 -8.48 8.70
C ASN A 255 -10.29 -7.02 8.46
N PHE A 256 -9.38 -6.05 8.65
CA PHE A 256 -9.65 -4.64 8.36
C PHE A 256 -9.92 -4.34 6.87
N CYS A 257 -9.49 -5.19 5.93
CA CYS A 257 -9.73 -4.97 4.50
C CYS A 257 -11.11 -5.48 4.03
N LEU A 258 -11.88 -6.10 4.92
CA LEU A 258 -13.25 -6.57 4.63
C LEU A 258 -14.33 -5.50 4.86
N LEU A 259 -13.93 -4.30 5.30
CA LEU A 259 -14.85 -3.19 5.50
C LEU A 259 -15.50 -2.77 4.17
N ASP A 260 -16.74 -2.31 4.22
CA ASP A 260 -17.42 -1.77 3.04
C ASP A 260 -16.80 -0.42 2.61
N ARG A 261 -17.02 -0.07 1.34
CA ARG A 261 -16.50 1.16 0.72
C ARG A 261 -16.85 2.42 1.55
N THR A 262 -18.07 2.52 2.06
CA THR A 262 -18.52 3.70 2.82
C THR A 262 -17.76 3.82 4.12
N THR A 263 -17.55 2.71 4.81
CA THR A 263 -16.77 2.66 6.05
C THR A 263 -15.31 3.01 5.80
N ILE A 264 -14.69 2.46 4.75
CA ILE A 264 -13.30 2.76 4.35
C ILE A 264 -13.11 4.27 4.13
N LEU A 265 -13.98 4.89 3.33
CA LEU A 265 -13.88 6.32 2.99
C LEU A 265 -14.04 7.26 4.19
N ARG A 266 -14.74 6.81 5.24
CA ARG A 266 -14.96 7.57 6.48
C ARG A 266 -13.86 7.37 7.51
N LYS A 267 -13.18 6.23 7.51
CA LYS A 267 -12.18 5.86 8.50
C LYS A 267 -10.95 6.76 8.39
N LYS A 268 -10.46 7.24 9.55
CA LYS A 268 -9.27 8.10 9.66
C LYS A 268 -8.04 7.37 10.22
N LYS A 269 -8.26 6.35 11.04
CA LYS A 269 -7.22 5.55 11.67
C LYS A 269 -7.50 4.07 11.43
N TRP A 270 -6.47 3.35 11.06
CA TRP A 270 -6.48 1.91 10.81
C TRP A 270 -5.97 1.16 12.06
N PRO A 271 -6.41 -0.10 12.27
CA PRO A 271 -6.18 -0.83 13.52
C PRO A 271 -4.72 -0.97 13.94
#